data_AF-A0A453AY47-F1
#
_entry.id   AF-A0A453AY47-F1
#
_cell.length_a   1.000
_cell.length_b   1.000
_cell.length_c   1.000
_cell.angle_alpha   90.00
_cell.angle_beta   90.00
_cell.angle_gamma   90.00
#
_symmetry.space_group_name_H-M   'P 1'
#
loop_
_entity.id
_entity.type
_entity.pdbx_description
1 polymer ?
#
loop_
_entity_poly.entity_id
_entity_poly.type
_entity_poly.pdbx_seq_one_letter_code
_entity_poly.pdbx_strand_id
1 'polypeptide(L)'
;RIFVMPSRMCLSSVHNTKGIIDSSNATSNPRWETSYCAMESLYDIDLISKTVPVVLDNPRSWYGIVSRSTKLGEGDVAHVQGVSRDELKDNPLYSDALLVNRTASPLAWFMECKDRTKRTSVMLPYTFLPTMPARKLRVAARKIKEILGEYDAIHVRRGDLLKNRKDRFGVERSLHPHLDRDTHPEFIKRRIAKWIPKGRTLFIASNERTPGFFSPLSDRYKLAYSSNFSGILEPIIENNYQLFMVERLIMQGAKTFVKTMKELDSDLALCDDPKKNTKNWEVPVYTR
;
A
#
# COMPACT_ATOMS: atom_id res chain seq x y z
N ARG A 1 -5.44 16.07 19.63
CA ARG A 1 -6.12 14.92 18.97
C ARG A 1 -5.06 13.86 18.71
N ILE A 2 -5.30 12.61 19.06
CA ILE A 2 -4.35 11.50 18.90
C ILE A 2 -4.88 10.58 17.80
N PHE A 3 -4.00 10.15 16.90
CA PHE A 3 -4.32 9.21 15.84
C PHE A 3 -3.92 7.79 16.27
N VAL A 4 -4.92 6.93 16.46
CA VAL A 4 -4.70 5.54 16.90
C VAL A 4 -4.57 4.64 15.68
N MET A 5 -3.35 4.23 15.37
CA MET A 5 -2.98 3.43 14.19
C MET A 5 -2.88 1.94 14.50
N PRO A 6 -3.40 1.01 13.67
CA PRO A 6 -3.24 -0.41 13.87
C PRO A 6 -1.77 -0.76 14.03
N SER A 7 -1.46 -1.59 15.04
CA SER A 7 -0.10 -2.08 15.25
C SER A 7 0.37 -3.04 14.15
N ARG A 8 -0.58 -3.67 13.44
CA ARG A 8 -0.31 -4.63 12.35
C ARG A 8 -1.21 -4.36 11.15
N MET A 9 -0.69 -4.60 9.96
CA MET A 9 -1.43 -4.60 8.70
C MET A 9 -1.56 -6.03 8.18
N CYS A 10 -2.77 -6.44 7.82
CA CYS A 10 -3.01 -7.73 7.18
C CYS A 10 -2.52 -7.70 5.72
N LEU A 11 -1.78 -8.72 5.33
CA LEU A 11 -1.21 -8.90 4.00
C LEU A 11 -2.06 -9.85 3.13
N SER A 12 -3.03 -10.55 3.72
CA SER A 12 -3.90 -11.50 3.02
C SER A 12 -4.84 -10.80 2.05
N SER A 13 -4.84 -11.23 0.79
CA SER A 13 -5.82 -10.79 -0.21
C SER A 13 -7.24 -11.27 0.10
N VAL A 14 -7.39 -12.33 0.91
CA VAL A 14 -8.68 -12.97 1.22
C VAL A 14 -9.56 -12.07 2.10
N HIS A 15 -8.97 -11.29 3.01
CA HIS A 15 -9.72 -10.39 3.90
C HIS A 15 -10.22 -9.11 3.21
N ASN A 16 -9.78 -8.82 1.99
CA ASN A 16 -10.35 -7.73 1.17
C ASN A 16 -11.65 -8.15 0.44
N THR A 17 -12.02 -9.43 0.51
CA THR A 17 -13.28 -9.96 -0.02
C THR A 17 -14.34 -9.87 1.07
N LYS A 18 -15.02 -8.72 1.15
CA LYS A 18 -16.28 -8.47 1.87
C LYS A 18 -16.53 -9.29 3.17
N GLY A 19 -16.22 -8.70 4.32
CA GLY A 19 -17.14 -8.53 5.46
C GLY A 19 -18.12 -9.65 5.82
N ILE A 20 -17.69 -10.91 5.94
CA ILE A 20 -18.38 -11.92 6.77
C ILE A 20 -17.29 -12.68 7.52
N ILE A 21 -16.98 -12.22 8.73
CA ILE A 21 -16.29 -13.04 9.73
C ILE A 21 -17.40 -13.81 10.43
N ASP A 22 -17.71 -15.02 9.96
CA ASP A 22 -18.44 -15.98 10.79
C ASP A 22 -17.44 -16.52 11.82
N SER A 23 -17.65 -16.12 13.07
CA SER A 23 -16.85 -16.47 14.24
C SER A 23 -17.16 -17.89 14.72
N SER A 24 -17.07 -18.89 13.85
CA SER A 24 -17.24 -20.28 14.23
C SER A 24 -16.38 -21.17 13.34
N ASN A 25 -15.18 -21.47 13.83
CA ASN A 25 -14.26 -22.57 13.48
C ASN A 25 -12.83 -22.09 13.30
N ALA A 26 -12.25 -21.58 14.38
CA ALA A 26 -10.80 -21.42 14.50
C ALA A 26 -10.18 -22.77 14.89
N THR A 27 -10.03 -23.68 13.93
CA THR A 27 -9.06 -24.77 14.06
C THR A 27 -7.66 -24.20 13.83
N SER A 28 -6.82 -24.31 14.85
CA SER A 28 -5.42 -23.89 14.88
C SER A 28 -4.62 -24.53 13.76
N ASN A 29 -4.09 -23.71 12.86
CA ASN A 29 -3.32 -24.12 11.70
C ASN A 29 -2.14 -23.13 11.61
N PRO A 30 -0.88 -23.57 11.57
CA PRO A 30 0.29 -22.69 11.77
C PRO A 30 0.59 -21.72 10.60
N ARG A 31 -0.35 -21.54 9.65
CA ARG A 31 -0.23 -20.63 8.49
C ARG A 31 -0.63 -19.16 8.77
N TRP A 32 -1.16 -18.83 9.94
CA TRP A 32 -1.67 -17.47 10.22
C TRP A 32 -0.60 -16.43 10.55
N GLU A 33 0.58 -16.83 11.04
CA GLU A 33 1.63 -15.89 11.45
C GLU A 33 2.30 -15.15 10.27
N THR A 34 2.23 -15.70 9.05
CA THR A 34 2.80 -15.11 7.82
C THR A 34 1.88 -14.10 7.11
N SER A 35 0.70 -13.81 7.65
CA SER A 35 -0.31 -12.97 6.97
C SER A 35 -0.37 -11.52 7.45
N TYR A 36 0.58 -11.06 8.28
CA TYR A 36 0.58 -9.71 8.84
C TYR A 36 1.99 -9.12 8.89
N CYS A 37 2.12 -7.80 8.75
CA CYS A 37 3.35 -7.08 9.07
C CYS A 37 3.09 -6.00 10.13
N ALA A 38 4.12 -5.66 10.91
CA ALA A 38 4.04 -4.56 11.86
C ALA A 38 3.93 -3.23 11.11
N MET A 39 3.07 -2.33 11.59
CA MET A 39 2.86 -1.04 10.91
C MET A 39 4.13 -0.18 10.89
N GLU A 40 4.93 -0.28 11.95
CA GLU A 40 6.26 0.36 12.07
C GLU A 40 7.31 -0.19 11.10
N SER A 41 7.10 -1.39 10.54
CA SER A 41 8.01 -1.92 9.51
C SER A 41 7.74 -1.29 8.14
N LEU A 42 6.57 -0.68 7.96
CA LEU A 42 6.14 0.03 6.75
C LEU A 42 6.30 1.53 6.90
N TYR A 43 5.89 2.11 8.03
CA TYR A 43 5.82 3.55 8.24
C TYR A 43 6.67 4.03 9.42
N ASP A 44 7.17 5.26 9.30
CA ASP A 44 7.92 5.93 10.35
C ASP A 44 6.95 6.65 11.30
N ILE A 45 6.60 5.98 12.39
CA ILE A 45 5.60 6.45 13.35
C ILE A 45 6.05 7.74 14.04
N ASP A 46 7.34 7.89 14.32
CA ASP A 46 7.91 9.10 14.91
C ASP A 46 7.82 10.28 13.94
N LEU A 47 8.12 10.04 12.65
CA LEU A 47 7.99 11.05 11.62
C LEU A 47 6.54 11.50 11.41
N ILE A 48 5.58 10.55 11.40
CA ILE A 48 4.16 10.90 11.34
C ILE A 48 3.74 11.70 12.58
N SER A 49 4.25 11.32 13.76
CA SER A 49 3.94 11.94 15.04
C SER A 49 4.36 13.42 15.12
N LYS A 50 5.24 13.89 14.24
CA LYS A 50 5.54 15.32 14.08
C LYS A 50 4.37 16.14 13.52
N THR A 51 3.46 15.50 12.78
CA THR A 51 2.28 16.15 12.19
C THR A 51 1.04 15.96 13.07
N VAL A 52 0.79 14.72 13.47
CA VAL A 52 -0.31 14.36 14.37
C VAL A 52 0.19 13.28 15.32
N PRO A 53 0.07 13.43 16.65
CA PRO A 53 0.52 12.41 17.58
C PRO A 53 -0.10 11.05 17.23
N VAL A 54 0.75 10.05 16.93
CA VAL A 54 0.30 8.70 16.58
C VAL A 54 0.58 7.74 17.71
N VAL A 55 -0.36 6.82 17.92
CA VAL A 55 -0.26 5.75 18.90
C VAL A 55 -0.60 4.47 18.17
N LEU A 56 0.30 3.48 18.25
CA LEU A 56 -0.03 2.17 17.72
C LEU A 56 -1.05 1.48 18.65
N ASP A 57 -2.07 0.87 18.06
CA ASP A 57 -3.08 0.12 18.78
C ASP A 57 -2.49 -1.22 19.22
N ASN A 58 -1.69 -1.14 20.28
CA ASN A 58 -1.13 -2.26 21.00
C ASN A 58 -1.08 -1.94 22.51
N PRO A 59 -1.04 -2.97 23.37
CA PRO A 59 -1.03 -2.75 24.82
C PRO A 59 0.11 -1.85 25.31
N ARG A 60 1.32 -1.99 24.74
CA ARG A 60 2.51 -1.24 25.17
C ARG A 60 2.38 0.27 24.95
N SER A 61 1.89 0.67 23.79
CA SER A 61 1.77 2.10 23.42
C SER A 61 0.69 2.78 24.25
N TRP A 62 -0.44 2.11 24.46
CA TRP A 62 -1.52 2.59 25.32
C TRP A 62 -1.08 2.69 26.79
N TYR A 63 -0.37 1.67 27.30
CA TYR A 63 0.22 1.71 28.64
C TYR A 63 1.08 2.96 28.81
N GLY A 64 2.03 3.21 27.90
CA GLY A 64 2.90 4.39 27.98
C GLY A 64 2.15 5.73 27.98
N ILE A 65 0.97 5.83 27.36
CA ILE A 65 0.15 7.06 27.38
C ILE A 65 -0.62 7.18 28.68
N VAL A 66 -1.26 6.09 29.11
CA VAL A 66 -2.06 6.05 30.32
C VAL A 66 -1.16 6.34 31.51
N SER A 67 -0.06 5.60 31.71
CA SER A 67 0.88 5.81 32.82
C SER A 67 1.43 7.24 32.87
N ARG A 68 1.74 7.86 31.72
CA ARG A 68 2.19 9.26 31.66
C ARG A 68 1.09 10.27 32.02
N SER A 69 -0.16 9.96 31.72
CA SER A 69 -1.30 10.87 31.93
C SER A 69 -1.88 10.76 33.34
N THR A 70 -1.76 9.59 33.99
CA THR A 70 -2.44 9.28 35.25
C THR A 70 -1.49 8.90 36.40
N LYS A 71 -0.16 8.93 36.19
CA LYS A 71 0.86 8.46 37.17
C LYS A 71 0.63 7.02 37.65
N LEU A 72 0.01 6.17 36.83
CA LEU A 72 -0.22 4.77 37.15
C LEU A 72 1.08 3.95 37.03
N GLY A 73 1.24 2.95 37.90
CA GLY A 73 2.40 2.07 37.97
C GLY A 73 2.35 0.91 36.97
N GLU A 74 3.42 0.11 36.95
CA GLU A 74 3.51 -1.11 36.15
C GLU A 74 2.61 -2.19 36.75
N GLY A 75 1.50 -2.49 36.07
CA GLY A 75 0.46 -3.43 36.53
C GLY A 75 -0.95 -2.85 36.65
N ASP A 76 -1.08 -1.52 36.70
CA ASP A 76 -2.37 -0.83 36.93
C ASP A 76 -3.21 -0.62 35.66
N VAL A 77 -2.75 -1.11 34.51
CA VAL A 77 -3.43 -0.97 33.21
C VAL A 77 -3.62 -2.33 32.57
N ALA A 78 -4.89 -2.75 32.43
CA ALA A 78 -5.26 -3.98 31.75
C ALA A 78 -5.84 -3.68 30.35
N HIS A 79 -5.42 -4.44 29.34
CA HIS A 79 -6.08 -4.44 28.04
C HIS A 79 -7.11 -5.56 27.99
N VAL A 80 -8.38 -5.19 27.86
CA VAL A 80 -9.50 -6.14 27.77
C VAL A 80 -10.16 -6.06 26.39
N GLN A 81 -10.50 -7.21 25.80
CA GLN A 81 -11.27 -7.33 24.56
C GLN A 81 -12.53 -8.16 24.81
N GLY A 82 -13.59 -7.89 24.06
CA GLY A 82 -14.84 -8.67 24.13
C GLY A 82 -15.73 -8.37 25.34
N VAL A 83 -15.40 -7.38 26.17
CA VAL A 83 -16.22 -6.98 27.31
C VAL A 83 -17.42 -6.17 26.84
N SER A 84 -18.62 -6.62 27.19
CA SER A 84 -19.87 -5.92 26.88
C SER A 84 -20.09 -4.69 27.76
N ARG A 85 -20.99 -3.79 27.36
CA ARG A 85 -21.34 -2.62 28.20
C ARG A 85 -21.99 -3.04 29.52
N ASP A 86 -22.72 -4.15 29.52
CA ASP A 86 -23.40 -4.67 30.70
C ASP A 86 -22.38 -5.26 31.69
N GLU A 87 -21.40 -6.02 31.19
CA GLU A 87 -20.29 -6.51 32.03
C GLU A 87 -19.46 -5.37 32.63
N LEU A 88 -19.23 -4.27 31.90
CA LEU A 88 -18.53 -3.09 32.43
C LEU A 88 -19.32 -2.39 33.54
N LYS A 89 -20.65 -2.47 33.49
CA LYS A 89 -21.53 -1.80 34.45
C LYS A 89 -21.76 -2.64 35.71
N ASP A 90 -21.89 -3.95 35.54
CA ASP A 90 -22.38 -4.84 36.59
C ASP A 90 -21.25 -5.62 37.29
N ASN A 91 -20.04 -5.67 36.72
CA ASN A 91 -18.91 -6.36 37.34
C ASN A 91 -18.15 -5.42 38.31
N PRO A 92 -18.11 -5.72 39.63
CA PRO A 92 -17.41 -4.90 40.62
C PRO A 92 -15.91 -4.75 40.35
N LEU A 93 -15.31 -5.64 39.57
CA LEU A 93 -13.89 -5.52 39.17
C LEU A 93 -13.61 -4.26 38.34
N TYR A 94 -14.63 -3.66 37.73
CA TYR A 94 -14.49 -2.46 36.89
C TYR A 94 -15.08 -1.20 37.53
N SER A 95 -15.66 -1.27 38.75
CA SER A 95 -16.38 -0.14 39.36
C SER A 95 -15.52 1.09 39.60
N ASP A 96 -14.23 0.88 39.90
CA ASP A 96 -13.26 1.94 40.15
C ASP A 96 -12.25 2.11 38.99
N ALA A 97 -12.45 1.39 37.88
CA ALA A 97 -11.53 1.39 36.75
C ALA A 97 -11.75 2.61 35.83
N LEU A 98 -10.66 3.26 35.41
CA LEU A 98 -10.71 4.25 34.33
C LEU A 98 -10.91 3.53 32.99
N LEU A 99 -12.13 3.58 32.45
CA LEU A 99 -12.46 2.95 31.19
C LEU A 99 -12.09 3.84 29.99
N VAL A 100 -11.14 3.38 29.17
CA VAL A 100 -10.76 4.03 27.91
C VAL A 100 -11.28 3.21 26.73
N ASN A 101 -12.34 3.70 26.08
CA ASN A 101 -12.91 3.02 24.90
C ASN A 101 -12.03 3.23 23.66
N ARG A 102 -11.50 2.13 23.10
CA ARG A 102 -10.60 2.11 21.93
C ARG A 102 -11.31 2.12 20.58
N THR A 103 -12.63 2.32 20.50
CA THR A 103 -13.41 2.25 19.24
C THR A 103 -13.13 3.38 18.25
N ALA A 104 -11.91 3.44 17.71
CA ALA A 104 -11.72 3.75 16.31
C ALA A 104 -11.97 2.43 15.56
N SER A 105 -13.04 2.36 14.77
CA SER A 105 -13.40 1.17 14.00
C SER A 105 -12.15 0.51 13.36
N PRO A 106 -11.91 -0.81 13.56
CA PRO A 106 -10.78 -1.51 12.93
C PRO A 106 -10.85 -1.47 11.39
N LEU A 107 -12.00 -1.12 10.83
CA LEU A 107 -12.23 -0.93 9.39
C LEU A 107 -11.90 0.49 8.88
N ALA A 108 -11.54 1.43 9.77
CA ALA A 108 -11.32 2.84 9.42
C ALA A 108 -10.08 3.11 8.56
N TRP A 109 -9.28 2.09 8.28
CA TRP A 109 -7.92 2.29 7.79
C TRP A 109 -7.77 2.38 6.27
N PHE A 110 -8.78 2.02 5.48
CA PHE A 110 -8.70 2.17 4.01
C PHE A 110 -10.05 2.39 3.29
N MET A 111 -11.11 2.81 3.99
CA MET A 111 -12.36 3.15 3.33
C MET A 111 -12.43 4.67 3.12
N GLU A 112 -12.26 5.11 1.87
CA GLU A 112 -12.83 6.37 1.39
C GLU A 112 -14.32 6.34 1.79
N CYS A 113 -14.68 7.06 2.87
CA CYS A 113 -16.09 7.19 3.24
C CYS A 113 -16.74 7.99 2.12
N LYS A 114 -17.44 7.29 1.22
CA LYS A 114 -18.16 7.92 0.10
C LYS A 114 -19.34 8.78 0.56
N ASP A 115 -19.67 8.74 1.84
CA ASP A 115 -20.75 9.53 2.44
C ASP A 115 -20.17 10.65 3.31
N ARG A 116 -20.06 11.85 2.72
CA ARG A 116 -19.38 13.05 3.28
C ARG A 116 -20.12 13.68 4.47
N THR A 117 -21.10 13.02 5.05
CA THR A 117 -21.99 13.57 6.09
C THR A 117 -21.48 13.35 7.52
N LYS A 118 -20.53 12.44 7.75
CA LYS A 118 -19.94 12.19 9.08
C LYS A 118 -18.56 12.88 9.24
N ARG A 119 -18.55 14.01 9.94
CA ARG A 119 -17.39 14.93 10.13
C ARG A 119 -16.32 14.46 11.15
N THR A 120 -16.30 13.19 11.57
CA THR A 120 -15.46 12.74 12.70
C THR A 120 -14.16 12.03 12.31
N SER A 121 -13.91 11.75 11.03
CA SER A 121 -12.62 11.20 10.60
C SER A 121 -11.63 12.32 10.27
N VAL A 122 -10.49 12.35 10.96
CA VAL A 122 -9.32 13.11 10.49
C VAL A 122 -8.79 12.36 9.26
N MET A 123 -9.19 12.79 8.07
CA MET A 123 -8.63 12.26 6.84
C MET A 123 -7.27 12.90 6.63
N LEU A 124 -6.20 12.14 6.87
CA LEU A 124 -4.89 12.50 6.34
C LEU A 124 -4.99 12.55 4.80
N PRO A 125 -4.35 13.52 4.13
CA PRO A 125 -4.34 13.56 2.67
C PRO A 125 -3.96 12.19 2.09
N TYR A 126 -4.57 11.80 0.97
CA TYR A 126 -4.27 10.53 0.29
C TYR A 126 -2.76 10.34 0.02
N THR A 127 -2.03 11.45 -0.11
CA THR A 127 -0.60 11.51 -0.36
C THR A 127 0.28 11.42 0.89
N PHE A 128 -0.29 11.52 2.10
CA PHE A 128 0.48 11.67 3.34
C PHE A 128 1.18 10.38 3.79
N LEU A 129 0.47 9.27 4.01
CA LEU A 129 1.12 8.02 4.41
C LEU A 129 2.24 7.58 3.44
N PRO A 130 2.06 7.71 2.11
CA PRO A 130 3.13 7.49 1.14
C PRO A 130 4.42 8.28 1.34
N THR A 131 4.40 9.44 1.99
CA THR A 131 5.60 10.24 2.26
C THR A 131 6.24 9.90 3.61
N MET A 132 5.65 8.97 4.36
CA MET A 132 6.10 8.56 5.68
C MET A 132 6.58 7.09 5.78
N PRO A 133 7.25 6.50 4.76
CA PRO A 133 7.74 5.12 4.85
C PRO A 133 8.80 4.99 5.94
N ALA A 134 8.96 3.79 6.52
CA ALA A 134 9.93 3.50 7.58
C ALA A 134 11.36 3.92 7.21
N ARG A 135 12.15 4.34 8.20
CA ARG A 135 13.52 4.86 8.01
C ARG A 135 14.41 3.92 7.18
N LYS A 136 14.34 2.61 7.44
CA LYS A 136 15.11 1.59 6.70
C LYS A 136 14.83 1.63 5.19
N LEU A 137 13.56 1.78 4.81
CA LEU A 137 13.11 1.84 3.42
C LEU A 137 13.59 3.13 2.74
N ARG A 138 13.53 4.27 3.45
CA ARG A 138 14.05 5.56 2.96
C ARG A 138 15.55 5.52 2.70
N VAL A 139 16.32 4.92 3.61
CA VAL A 139 17.77 4.79 3.48
C VAL A 139 18.14 3.92 2.28
N ALA A 140 17.47 2.78 2.09
CA ALA A 140 17.70 1.93 0.93
C ALA A 140 17.34 2.62 -0.39
N ALA A 141 16.16 3.26 -0.45
CA ALA A 141 15.77 4.02 -1.63
C ALA A 141 16.80 5.10 -1.96
N ARG A 142 17.31 5.85 -0.96
CA ARG A 142 18.35 6.85 -1.17
C ARG A 142 19.63 6.24 -1.77
N LYS A 143 20.13 5.14 -1.20
CA LYS A 143 21.33 4.45 -1.74
C LYS A 143 21.13 4.00 -3.19
N ILE A 144 19.96 3.44 -3.51
CA ILE A 144 19.65 3.01 -4.88
C ILE A 144 19.60 4.20 -5.84
N LYS A 145 19.00 5.31 -5.44
CA LYS A 145 19.00 6.54 -6.24
C LYS A 145 20.40 7.10 -6.49
N GLU A 146 21.27 7.05 -5.49
CA GLU A 146 22.68 7.45 -5.65
C GLU A 146 23.40 6.58 -6.69
N ILE A 147 23.15 5.25 -6.69
CA ILE A 147 23.72 4.33 -7.69
C ILE A 147 23.14 4.57 -9.09
N LEU A 148 21.83 4.84 -9.18
CA LEU A 148 21.15 5.12 -10.45
C LEU A 148 21.60 6.44 -11.08
N GLY A 149 22.05 7.42 -10.28
CA GLY A 149 22.42 8.76 -10.74
C GLY A 149 21.21 9.54 -11.25
N GLU A 150 21.30 10.13 -12.45
CA GLU A 150 20.15 10.67 -13.14
C GLU A 150 19.42 9.58 -13.94
N TYR A 151 18.15 9.32 -13.60
CA TYR A 151 17.32 8.30 -14.23
C TYR A 151 15.88 8.78 -14.43
N ASP A 152 15.16 8.07 -15.28
CA ASP A 152 13.72 8.15 -15.45
C ASP A 152 13.09 6.85 -14.97
N ALA A 153 11.79 6.87 -14.68
CA ALA A 153 11.10 5.69 -14.17
C ALA A 153 9.76 5.45 -14.84
N ILE A 154 9.40 4.18 -14.98
CA ILE A 154 8.05 3.75 -15.31
C ILE A 154 7.50 2.80 -14.24
N HIS A 155 6.20 2.93 -13.97
CA HIS A 155 5.43 1.95 -13.21
C HIS A 155 4.48 1.21 -14.15
N VAL A 156 4.59 -0.12 -14.20
CA VAL A 156 3.76 -0.98 -15.05
C VAL A 156 2.96 -1.97 -14.19
N ARG A 157 1.71 -1.62 -13.89
CA ARG A 157 0.75 -2.49 -13.20
C ARG A 157 -0.07 -3.24 -14.23
N ARG A 158 0.30 -4.48 -14.49
CA ARG A 158 -0.25 -5.31 -15.57
C ARG A 158 -0.73 -6.67 -15.05
N GLY A 159 0.11 -7.38 -14.29
CA GLY A 159 -0.11 -8.78 -13.94
C GLY A 159 -1.37 -9.08 -13.13
N ASP A 160 -1.88 -8.14 -12.34
CA ASP A 160 -3.13 -8.29 -11.57
C ASP A 160 -4.37 -7.70 -12.28
N LEU A 161 -4.16 -6.85 -13.28
CA LEU A 161 -5.20 -6.10 -13.99
C LEU A 161 -5.59 -6.72 -15.34
N LEU A 162 -4.71 -7.51 -15.95
CA LEU A 162 -5.02 -8.33 -17.13
C LEU A 162 -5.95 -9.50 -16.73
N LYS A 163 -7.21 -9.16 -16.49
CA LYS A 163 -8.29 -10.10 -16.20
C LYS A 163 -9.31 -10.00 -17.30
N ASN A 164 -9.41 -11.06 -18.07
CA ASN A 164 -10.40 -11.18 -19.12
C ASN A 164 -11.50 -12.16 -18.71
N ARG A 165 -12.72 -11.91 -19.17
CA ARG A 165 -13.84 -12.85 -19.07
C ARG A 165 -14.54 -12.97 -20.41
N LYS A 166 -15.14 -14.11 -20.70
CA LYS A 166 -16.05 -14.23 -21.84
C LYS A 166 -17.45 -13.78 -21.42
N ASP A 167 -18.11 -13.00 -22.27
CA ASP A 167 -19.54 -12.71 -22.12
C ASP A 167 -20.41 -13.88 -22.61
N ARG A 168 -21.73 -13.72 -22.55
CA ARG A 168 -22.71 -14.74 -22.98
C ARG A 168 -22.62 -15.14 -24.46
N PHE A 169 -21.91 -14.35 -25.27
CA PHE A 169 -21.68 -14.60 -26.69
C PHE A 169 -20.27 -15.13 -26.96
N GLY A 170 -19.49 -15.42 -25.90
CA GLY A 170 -18.12 -15.90 -26.01
C GLY A 170 -17.08 -14.82 -26.30
N VAL A 171 -17.48 -13.54 -26.35
CA VAL A 171 -16.58 -12.42 -26.65
C VAL A 171 -15.77 -12.08 -25.41
N GLU A 172 -14.46 -11.92 -25.58
CA GLU A 172 -13.55 -11.54 -24.50
C GLU A 172 -13.81 -10.10 -24.06
N ARG A 173 -13.83 -9.87 -22.76
CA ARG A 173 -14.04 -8.57 -22.12
C ARG A 173 -12.98 -8.30 -21.08
N SER A 174 -12.49 -7.07 -21.02
CA SER A 174 -11.57 -6.54 -20.01
C SER A 174 -12.18 -5.33 -19.30
N LEU A 175 -11.75 -5.10 -18.06
CA LEU A 175 -12.04 -3.86 -17.31
C LEU A 175 -11.09 -2.71 -17.67
N HIS A 176 -9.98 -3.03 -18.33
CA HIS A 176 -8.99 -2.09 -18.84
C HIS A 176 -8.68 -2.48 -20.29
N PRO A 177 -9.52 -2.09 -21.26
CA PRO A 177 -9.47 -2.59 -22.62
C PRO A 177 -8.16 -2.26 -23.34
N HIS A 178 -7.50 -1.15 -22.99
CA HIS A 178 -6.24 -0.73 -23.62
C HIS A 178 -4.99 -1.19 -22.89
N LEU A 179 -5.13 -1.72 -21.67
CA LEU A 179 -4.00 -2.00 -20.77
C LEU A 179 -2.97 -2.94 -21.40
N ASP A 180 -3.42 -4.04 -22.02
CA ASP A 180 -2.52 -5.02 -22.60
C ASP A 180 -1.64 -4.40 -23.69
N ARG A 181 -2.28 -3.75 -24.67
CA ARG A 181 -1.59 -3.04 -25.75
C ARG A 181 -0.65 -1.98 -25.22
N ASP A 182 -1.14 -1.07 -24.38
CA ASP A 182 -0.40 0.13 -23.95
C ASP A 182 0.80 -0.20 -23.06
N THR A 183 0.77 -1.35 -22.38
CA THR A 183 1.86 -1.83 -21.53
C THR A 183 2.78 -2.84 -22.21
N HIS A 184 2.53 -3.17 -23.48
CA HIS A 184 3.44 -4.00 -24.25
C HIS A 184 4.71 -3.19 -24.63
N PRO A 185 5.93 -3.78 -24.63
CA PRO A 185 7.18 -3.04 -24.78
C PRO A 185 7.24 -2.09 -25.98
N GLU A 186 6.72 -2.48 -27.15
CA GLU A 186 6.73 -1.62 -28.33
C GLU A 186 5.86 -0.37 -28.20
N PHE A 187 4.72 -0.47 -27.51
CA PHE A 187 3.86 0.67 -27.25
C PHE A 187 4.43 1.55 -26.14
N ILE A 188 4.97 0.95 -25.07
CA ILE A 188 5.71 1.68 -24.03
C ILE A 188 6.83 2.50 -24.68
N LYS A 189 7.66 1.87 -25.51
CA LYS A 189 8.80 2.48 -26.19
C LYS A 189 8.38 3.72 -26.99
N ARG A 190 7.31 3.62 -27.78
CA ARG A 190 6.74 4.74 -28.56
C ARG A 190 6.14 5.83 -27.67
N ARG A 191 5.41 5.43 -26.62
CA ARG A 191 4.70 6.34 -25.73
C ARG A 191 5.68 7.20 -24.93
N ILE A 192 6.66 6.57 -24.28
CA ILE A 192 7.59 7.28 -23.38
C ILE A 192 8.67 8.06 -24.13
N ALA A 193 8.94 7.73 -25.41
CA ALA A 193 9.89 8.47 -26.25
C ALA A 193 9.59 9.97 -26.39
N LYS A 194 8.34 10.39 -26.12
CA LYS A 194 7.90 11.79 -26.10
C LYS A 194 8.49 12.58 -24.93
N TRP A 195 8.88 11.90 -23.86
CA TRP A 195 9.31 12.51 -22.60
C TRP A 195 10.72 12.07 -22.19
N ILE A 196 11.11 10.84 -22.52
CA ILE A 196 12.38 10.24 -22.11
C ILE A 196 13.28 10.07 -23.36
N PRO A 197 14.39 10.83 -23.45
CA PRO A 197 15.37 10.68 -24.50
C PRO A 197 16.01 9.29 -24.57
N LYS A 198 16.48 8.91 -25.77
CA LYS A 198 17.25 7.67 -25.97
C LYS A 198 18.55 7.69 -25.14
N GLY A 199 18.97 6.52 -24.66
CA GLY A 199 20.23 6.31 -23.94
C GLY A 199 20.14 6.56 -22.43
N ARG A 200 19.00 7.05 -21.93
CA ARG A 200 18.78 7.30 -20.50
C ARG A 200 18.58 6.01 -19.72
N THR A 201 18.90 6.06 -18.43
CA THR A 201 18.60 5.00 -17.47
C THR A 201 17.11 5.00 -17.16
N LEU A 202 16.47 3.85 -17.35
CA LEU A 202 15.04 3.65 -17.13
C LEU A 202 14.83 2.62 -16.02
N PHE A 203 14.41 3.08 -14.85
CA PHE A 203 13.99 2.22 -13.75
C PHE A 203 12.57 1.71 -14.00
N ILE A 204 12.37 0.39 -13.95
CA ILE A 204 11.08 -0.26 -14.20
C ILE A 204 10.60 -0.95 -12.92
N ALA A 205 9.51 -0.44 -12.35
CA ALA A 205 8.76 -1.13 -11.31
C ALA A 205 7.52 -1.78 -11.93
N SER A 206 7.39 -3.10 -11.80
CA SER A 206 6.31 -3.84 -12.45
C SER A 206 5.90 -5.08 -11.67
N ASN A 207 4.64 -5.46 -11.80
CA ASN A 207 4.12 -6.75 -11.34
C ASN A 207 3.90 -7.76 -12.47
N GLU A 208 4.45 -7.50 -13.66
CA GLU A 208 4.53 -8.46 -14.75
C GLU A 208 5.34 -9.69 -14.31
N ARG A 209 4.83 -10.87 -14.65
CA ARG A 209 5.37 -12.15 -14.18
C ARG A 209 6.31 -12.79 -15.20
N THR A 210 6.17 -12.43 -16.47
CA THR A 210 6.98 -12.98 -17.56
C THR A 210 8.41 -12.45 -17.46
N PRO A 211 9.42 -13.31 -17.20
CA PRO A 211 10.81 -12.88 -17.14
C PRO A 211 11.25 -12.26 -18.48
N GLY A 212 12.00 -11.16 -18.42
CA GLY A 212 12.50 -10.51 -19.62
C GLY A 212 11.44 -9.82 -20.48
N PHE A 213 10.17 -9.70 -20.02
CA PHE A 213 9.10 -9.05 -20.79
C PHE A 213 9.48 -7.65 -21.28
N PHE A 214 10.19 -6.85 -20.47
CA PHE A 214 10.63 -5.49 -20.84
C PHE A 214 11.98 -5.44 -21.56
N SER A 215 12.63 -6.57 -21.82
CA SER A 215 13.92 -6.62 -22.53
C SER A 215 13.93 -5.89 -23.88
N PRO A 216 12.83 -5.83 -24.68
CA PRO A 216 12.82 -5.08 -25.93
C PRO A 216 13.01 -3.57 -25.76
N LEU A 217 12.91 -3.02 -24.54
CA LEU A 217 13.20 -1.60 -24.27
C LEU A 217 14.71 -1.30 -24.21
N SER A 218 15.56 -2.33 -24.14
CA SER A 218 17.02 -2.19 -24.01
C SER A 218 17.70 -1.66 -25.28
N ASP A 219 17.02 -1.73 -26.43
CA ASP A 219 17.48 -1.13 -27.69
C ASP A 219 17.58 0.41 -27.62
N ARG A 220 16.85 1.02 -26.68
CA ARG A 220 16.72 2.47 -26.53
C ARG A 220 17.12 2.98 -25.16
N TYR A 221 16.99 2.18 -24.09
CA TYR A 221 17.21 2.63 -22.71
C TYR A 221 18.12 1.68 -21.94
N LYS A 222 18.85 2.20 -20.95
CA LYS A 222 19.59 1.37 -19.99
C LYS A 222 18.63 0.93 -18.89
N LEU A 223 18.23 -0.34 -18.91
CA LEU A 223 17.18 -0.84 -18.01
C LEU A 223 17.72 -1.09 -16.61
N ALA A 224 16.97 -0.65 -15.60
CA ALA A 224 17.24 -0.93 -14.20
C ALA A 224 15.97 -1.47 -13.51
N TYR A 225 16.16 -2.44 -12.63
CA TYR A 225 15.11 -3.12 -11.87
C TYR A 225 15.51 -3.22 -10.41
N SER A 226 14.54 -3.41 -9.53
CA SER A 226 14.80 -3.67 -8.10
C SER A 226 15.74 -4.85 -7.87
N SER A 227 15.66 -5.90 -8.71
CA SER A 227 16.56 -7.06 -8.65
C SER A 227 18.03 -6.73 -8.89
N ASN A 228 18.36 -5.61 -9.55
CA ASN A 228 19.75 -5.16 -9.70
C ASN A 228 20.37 -4.65 -8.38
N PHE A 229 19.55 -4.47 -7.33
CA PHE A 229 19.94 -3.92 -6.04
C PHE A 229 19.67 -4.89 -4.88
N SER A 230 19.68 -6.19 -5.14
CA SER A 230 19.38 -7.24 -4.15
C SER A 230 20.21 -7.10 -2.87
N GLY A 231 21.52 -6.80 -2.97
CA GLY A 231 22.39 -6.58 -1.81
C GLY A 231 21.99 -5.40 -0.89
N ILE A 232 21.15 -4.47 -1.36
CA ILE A 232 20.57 -3.39 -0.55
C ILE A 232 19.19 -3.78 -0.02
N LEU A 233 18.41 -4.52 -0.81
CA LEU A 233 17.00 -4.81 -0.55
C LEU A 233 16.81 -6.06 0.33
N GLU A 234 17.48 -7.16 0.03
CA GLU A 234 17.31 -8.44 0.75
C GLU A 234 17.45 -8.32 2.28
N PRO A 235 18.39 -7.51 2.83
CA PRO A 235 18.52 -7.39 4.28
C PRO A 235 17.36 -6.65 4.98
N ILE A 236 16.50 -5.94 4.24
CA ILE A 236 15.47 -5.07 4.83
C ILE A 236 14.04 -5.36 4.38
N ILE A 237 13.88 -6.07 3.26
CA ILE A 237 12.60 -6.42 2.65
C ILE A 237 12.18 -7.80 3.16
N GLU A 238 11.12 -7.81 3.95
CA GLU A 238 10.45 -8.99 4.50
C GLU A 238 9.20 -9.36 3.69
N ASN A 239 8.64 -8.42 2.92
CA ASN A 239 7.41 -8.64 2.15
C ASN A 239 7.27 -7.67 0.95
N ASN A 240 6.37 -8.00 0.04
CA ASN A 240 6.13 -7.23 -1.19
C ASN A 240 5.64 -5.79 -0.93
N TYR A 241 5.02 -5.49 0.21
CA TYR A 241 4.60 -4.12 0.52
C TYR A 241 5.81 -3.24 0.83
N GLN A 242 6.79 -3.75 1.57
CA GLN A 242 8.04 -3.02 1.81
C GLN A 242 8.80 -2.79 0.48
N LEU A 243 8.85 -3.80 -0.40
CA LEU A 243 9.44 -3.64 -1.74
C LEU A 243 8.72 -2.54 -2.52
N PHE A 244 7.40 -2.60 -2.58
CA PHE A 244 6.57 -1.59 -3.25
C PHE A 244 6.80 -0.17 -2.69
N MET A 245 6.97 -0.03 -1.37
CA MET A 245 7.28 1.26 -0.75
C MET A 245 8.66 1.80 -1.16
N VAL A 246 9.67 0.93 -1.25
CA VAL A 246 11.01 1.32 -1.73
C VAL A 246 10.97 1.69 -3.20
N GLU A 247 10.33 0.88 -4.04
CA GLU A 247 10.14 1.18 -5.46
C GLU A 247 9.44 2.51 -5.67
N ARG A 248 8.41 2.80 -4.86
CA ARG A 248 7.72 4.09 -4.91
C ARG A 248 8.64 5.27 -4.59
N LEU A 249 9.50 5.14 -3.58
CA LEU A 249 10.48 6.17 -3.23
C LEU A 249 11.55 6.36 -4.32
N ILE A 250 11.94 5.28 -5.01
CA ILE A 250 12.83 5.33 -6.17
C ILE A 250 12.12 6.07 -7.31
N MET A 251 10.90 5.69 -7.66
CA MET A 251 10.15 6.35 -8.74
C MET A 251 9.90 7.83 -8.48
N GLN A 252 9.64 8.22 -7.23
CA GLN A 252 9.47 9.62 -6.83
C GLN A 252 10.74 10.47 -6.97
N GLY A 253 11.92 9.85 -6.99
CA GLY A 253 13.19 10.54 -7.23
C GLY A 253 13.58 10.64 -8.70
N ALA A 254 12.81 10.05 -9.61
CA ALA A 254 13.11 10.07 -11.04
C ALA A 254 12.90 11.46 -11.64
N LYS A 255 13.68 11.79 -12.68
CA LYS A 255 13.53 13.03 -13.45
C LYS A 255 12.17 13.08 -14.17
N THR A 256 11.83 12.00 -14.84
CA THR A 256 10.52 11.76 -15.45
C THR A 256 9.93 10.49 -14.86
N PHE A 257 8.69 10.56 -14.39
CA PHE A 257 7.97 9.40 -13.89
C PHE A 257 6.68 9.17 -14.69
N VAL A 258 6.58 8.01 -15.34
CA VAL A 258 5.40 7.61 -16.13
C VAL A 258 4.67 6.48 -15.43
N LYS A 259 3.40 6.69 -15.10
CA LYS A 259 2.54 5.68 -14.46
C LYS A 259 1.85 4.80 -15.49
N THR A 260 1.27 3.70 -15.04
CA THR A 260 0.43 2.86 -15.91
C THR A 260 -0.83 3.60 -16.34
N MET A 261 -1.52 4.22 -15.38
CA MET A 261 -2.77 4.96 -15.55
C MET A 261 -2.65 6.30 -14.82
N LYS A 262 -3.41 7.32 -15.24
CA LYS A 262 -3.45 8.61 -14.56
C LYS A 262 -4.13 8.50 -13.20
N GLU A 263 -3.51 9.09 -12.17
CA GLU A 263 -4.12 9.35 -10.87
C GLU A 263 -4.54 10.81 -10.73
N LEU A 264 -3.72 11.69 -11.28
CA LEU A 264 -3.91 13.14 -11.35
C LEU A 264 -3.83 13.59 -12.81
N ASP A 265 -4.45 14.71 -13.14
CA ASP A 265 -4.48 15.22 -14.52
C ASP A 265 -3.08 15.56 -15.06
N SER A 266 -2.16 15.93 -14.17
CA SER A 266 -0.76 16.23 -14.48
C SER A 266 0.13 14.99 -14.66
N ASP A 267 -0.38 13.78 -14.40
CA ASP A 267 0.43 12.56 -14.51
C ASP A 267 0.75 12.21 -15.96
N LEU A 268 2.00 11.82 -16.21
CA LEU A 268 2.37 11.08 -17.41
C LEU A 268 1.91 9.62 -17.25
N ALA A 269 1.23 9.08 -18.27
CA ALA A 269 0.71 7.72 -18.22
C ALA A 269 0.93 6.95 -19.53
N LEU A 270 1.14 5.65 -19.37
CA LEU A 270 1.23 4.68 -20.47
C LEU A 270 -0.14 4.49 -21.14
N CYS A 271 -1.17 4.30 -20.31
CA CYS A 271 -2.55 4.14 -20.73
C CYS A 271 -3.36 5.41 -20.49
N ASP A 272 -4.30 5.69 -21.38
CA ASP A 272 -5.28 6.77 -21.22
C ASP A 272 -6.50 6.32 -20.38
N ASP A 273 -6.59 5.03 -20.04
CA ASP A 273 -7.63 4.48 -19.16
C ASP A 273 -7.52 5.09 -17.74
N PRO A 274 -8.66 5.37 -17.09
CA PRO A 274 -8.65 5.84 -15.71
C PRO A 274 -8.14 4.75 -14.77
N LYS A 275 -7.39 5.14 -13.72
CA LYS A 275 -6.96 4.19 -12.69
C LYS A 275 -8.13 3.48 -12.00
N LYS A 276 -9.24 4.21 -11.79
CA LYS A 276 -10.44 3.65 -11.14
C LYS A 276 -11.17 2.76 -12.14
N ASN A 277 -11.34 1.51 -11.78
CA ASN A 277 -12.18 0.55 -12.49
C ASN A 277 -13.63 1.07 -12.56
N THR A 278 -14.11 1.36 -13.77
CA THR A 278 -15.47 1.83 -14.06
C THR A 278 -16.54 0.75 -13.87
N LYS A 279 -16.11 -0.50 -13.67
CA LYS A 279 -16.88 -1.75 -13.64
C LYS A 279 -17.56 -2.08 -14.97
N ASN A 280 -17.22 -1.36 -16.03
CA ASN A 280 -17.69 -1.62 -17.38
C ASN A 280 -16.73 -2.59 -18.04
N TRP A 281 -17.27 -3.69 -18.57
CA TRP A 281 -16.52 -4.73 -19.23
C TRP A 281 -16.57 -4.49 -20.74
N GLU A 282 -15.44 -4.13 -21.32
CA GLU A 282 -15.32 -3.67 -22.70
C GLU A 282 -14.50 -4.64 -23.54
N VAL A 283 -14.60 -4.53 -24.87
CA VAL A 283 -13.79 -5.36 -25.77
C VAL A 283 -12.31 -4.93 -25.66
N PRO A 284 -11.37 -5.84 -25.39
CA PRO A 284 -9.95 -5.51 -25.38
C PRO A 284 -9.48 -4.95 -26.73
N VAL A 285 -8.59 -3.97 -26.67
CA VAL A 285 -8.01 -3.33 -27.84
C VAL A 285 -6.56 -3.76 -27.95
N TYR A 286 -6.29 -4.67 -28.88
CA TYR A 286 -4.94 -5.18 -29.13
C TYR A 286 -4.19 -4.43 -30.24
N THR A 287 -4.91 -3.66 -31.07
CA THR A 287 -4.37 -2.96 -32.23
C THR A 287 -4.77 -1.49 -32.24
N ARG A 288 -3.83 -0.64 -32.68
CA ARG A 288 -3.92 0.72 -33.25
C ARG A 288 -2.55 1.38 -33.12
#